data_AF-A0AAW0MAR2-F1
#
_entry.id   AF-A0AAW0MAR2-F1
#
_cell.length_a   1.000
_cell.length_b   1.000
_cell.length_c   1.000
_cell.angle_alpha   90.00
_cell.angle_beta   90.00
_cell.angle_gamma   90.00
#
_symmetry.space_group_name_H-M   'P 1'
#
loop_
_entity.id
_entity.type
_entity.pdbx_description
1 polymer ?
#
loop_
_entity_poly.entity_id
_entity_poly.type
_entity_poly.pdbx_seq_one_letter_code
_entity_poly.pdbx_strand_id
1 'polypeptide(L)'
;MALDWAIGNETCEVARNKANYVCGGNSTCIDLNPNNGSGYRCNCMVGYGGNPYLKDDINECDVKELNNSTSTQFCVNDVGSYHWLCIEGYNLDGEACVPNQPAPKLSLATSLTIGKYI
;
A
#
# COMPACT_ATOMS: atom_id res chain seq x y z
N MET A 1 3.64 -28.39 10.52
CA MET A 1 4.35 -29.13 9.47
C MET A 1 4.04 -28.44 8.15
N ALA A 2 4.96 -27.63 7.62
CA ALA A 2 4.83 -27.10 6.26
C ALA A 2 5.44 -28.15 5.32
N LEU A 3 4.73 -28.51 4.24
CA LEU A 3 5.29 -29.36 3.20
C LEU A 3 6.40 -28.57 2.50
N ASP A 4 7.64 -29.02 2.62
CA ASP A 4 8.80 -28.49 1.89
C ASP A 4 8.77 -29.02 0.45
N TRP A 5 7.82 -28.52 -0.34
CA TRP A 5 7.72 -28.85 -1.75
C TRP A 5 8.45 -27.80 -2.60
N ALA A 6 9.07 -28.26 -3.67
CA ALA A 6 9.84 -27.47 -4.61
C ALA A 6 9.23 -27.54 -6.00
N ILE A 7 9.34 -26.46 -6.77
CA ILE A 7 9.02 -26.46 -8.20
C ILE A 7 10.29 -26.65 -9.00
N GLY A 8 10.28 -27.70 -9.83
CA GLY A 8 11.42 -28.03 -10.66
C GLY A 8 12.68 -28.29 -9.84
N ASN A 9 13.83 -28.11 -10.49
CA ASN A 9 15.15 -28.34 -9.88
C ASN A 9 16.11 -27.16 -10.12
N GLU A 10 15.54 -26.00 -10.41
CA GLU A 10 16.25 -24.85 -10.96
C GLU A 10 16.12 -23.64 -10.05
N THR A 11 17.09 -22.73 -10.16
CA THR A 11 17.03 -21.47 -9.44
C THR A 11 15.97 -20.56 -10.04
N CYS A 12 15.53 -19.58 -9.26
CA CYS A 12 14.64 -18.52 -9.68
C CYS A 12 15.17 -17.75 -10.88
N GLU A 13 16.49 -17.58 -10.99
CA GLU A 13 17.13 -16.94 -12.15
C GLU A 13 16.84 -17.72 -13.44
N VAL A 14 16.95 -19.05 -13.40
CA VAL A 14 16.67 -19.91 -14.56
C VAL A 14 15.16 -20.02 -14.79
N ALA A 15 14.40 -20.28 -13.73
CA ALA A 15 12.97 -20.54 -13.82
C ALA A 15 12.17 -19.36 -14.40
N ARG A 16 12.53 -18.11 -14.06
CA ARG A 16 11.88 -16.90 -14.60
C ARG A 16 11.90 -16.80 -16.11
N ASN A 17 12.85 -17.46 -16.76
CA ASN A 17 13.02 -17.43 -18.21
C ASN A 17 12.30 -18.58 -18.93
N LYS A 18 11.52 -19.39 -18.19
CA LYS A 18 10.83 -20.57 -18.75
C LYS A 18 9.34 -20.34 -18.95
N ALA A 19 8.80 -21.02 -19.96
CA ALA A 19 7.37 -20.98 -20.27
C ALA A 19 6.48 -21.55 -19.15
N ASN A 20 7.01 -22.44 -18.32
CA ASN A 20 6.30 -23.03 -17.17
C ASN A 20 6.58 -22.28 -15.85
N TYR A 21 7.05 -21.03 -15.91
CA TYR A 21 7.20 -20.21 -14.71
C TYR A 21 5.83 -19.88 -14.12
N VAL A 22 5.66 -20.19 -12.83
CA VAL A 22 4.36 -20.09 -12.14
C VAL A 22 4.27 -19.02 -11.06
N CYS A 23 5.38 -18.37 -10.68
CA CYS A 23 5.27 -17.19 -9.80
C CYS A 23 4.81 -16.00 -10.64
N GLY A 24 3.80 -15.27 -10.18
CA GLY A 24 3.26 -14.19 -10.98
C GLY A 24 2.09 -13.47 -10.31
N GLY A 25 1.73 -12.32 -10.87
CA GLY A 25 0.73 -11.43 -10.28
C GLY A 25 1.31 -10.71 -9.08
N ASN A 26 1.31 -11.37 -7.93
CA ASN A 26 1.53 -10.78 -6.61
C ASN A 26 2.47 -11.62 -5.74
N SER A 27 3.33 -12.41 -6.39
CA SER A 27 4.30 -13.29 -5.73
C SER A 27 5.69 -13.18 -6.34
N THR A 28 6.68 -13.37 -5.49
CA THR A 28 8.11 -13.38 -5.83
C THR A 28 8.65 -14.81 -5.75
N CYS A 29 9.61 -15.11 -6.61
CA CYS A 29 10.32 -16.38 -6.58
C CYS A 29 11.45 -16.33 -5.55
N ILE A 30 11.53 -17.39 -4.73
CA ILE A 30 12.62 -17.62 -3.78
C ILE A 30 13.25 -18.99 -4.03
N ASP A 31 14.58 -19.01 -4.07
CA ASP A 31 15.36 -20.23 -4.17
C ASP A 31 15.24 -21.04 -2.88
N LEU A 32 15.15 -22.36 -2.99
CA LEU A 32 15.23 -23.22 -1.83
C LEU A 32 16.66 -23.30 -1.31
N ASN A 33 16.79 -23.40 0.02
CA ASN A 33 18.09 -23.63 0.64
C ASN A 33 18.66 -24.95 0.11
N PRO A 34 19.95 -25.04 -0.23
CA PRO A 34 20.57 -26.30 -0.66
C PRO A 34 20.34 -27.47 0.30
N ASN A 35 20.12 -27.22 1.59
CA ASN A 35 19.76 -28.25 2.58
C ASN A 35 18.33 -28.79 2.45
N ASN A 36 17.42 -28.06 1.78
CA ASN A 36 16.02 -28.42 1.53
C ASN A 36 15.79 -28.90 0.09
N GLY A 37 16.87 -29.15 -0.65
CA GLY A 37 16.84 -29.59 -2.05
C GLY A 37 17.02 -28.43 -3.05
N SER A 38 16.94 -28.79 -4.32
CA SER A 38 17.08 -27.87 -5.44
C SER A 38 15.71 -27.57 -6.05
N GLY A 39 15.54 -26.36 -6.57
CA GLY A 39 14.24 -25.85 -7.03
C GLY A 39 13.90 -24.51 -6.40
N TYR A 40 12.71 -24.01 -6.71
CA TYR A 40 12.21 -22.74 -6.21
C TYR A 40 10.78 -22.86 -5.69
N ARG A 41 10.35 -21.84 -4.93
CA ARG A 41 8.94 -21.64 -4.56
C ARG A 41 8.55 -20.19 -4.75
N CYS A 42 7.25 -19.93 -4.83
CA CYS A 42 6.71 -18.58 -4.81
C CYS A 42 6.39 -18.17 -3.38
N ASN A 43 6.57 -16.88 -3.08
CA ASN A 43 6.22 -16.24 -1.83
C ASN A 43 5.39 -15.00 -2.14
N CYS A 44 4.36 -14.72 -1.35
CA CYS A 44 3.55 -13.52 -1.57
C CYS A 44 4.42 -12.26 -1.43
N MET A 45 4.15 -11.26 -2.27
CA MET A 45 4.70 -9.92 -2.09
C MET A 45 4.08 -9.28 -0.83
N VAL A 46 4.68 -8.19 -0.37
CA VAL A 46 4.08 -7.37 0.71
C VAL A 46 2.70 -6.89 0.27
N GLY A 47 1.72 -6.92 1.18
CA GLY A 47 0.31 -6.63 0.88
C GLY A 47 -0.49 -7.81 0.32
N TYR A 48 0.13 -8.99 0.17
CA TYR A 48 -0.52 -10.17 -0.38
C TYR A 48 -0.37 -11.38 0.54
N GLY A 49 -1.39 -12.24 0.55
CA GLY A 49 -1.55 -13.32 1.52
C GLY A 49 -1.97 -14.62 0.86
N GLY A 50 -2.38 -15.59 1.67
CA GLY A 50 -2.95 -16.84 1.16
C GLY A 50 -1.97 -17.67 0.33
N ASN A 51 -2.43 -18.11 -0.83
CA ASN A 51 -1.66 -18.99 -1.71
C ASN A 51 -0.83 -18.15 -2.71
N PRO A 52 0.52 -18.21 -2.68
CA PRO A 52 1.38 -17.39 -3.54
C PRO A 52 1.29 -17.73 -5.04
N TYR A 53 0.57 -18.79 -5.41
CA TYR A 53 0.28 -19.19 -6.79
C TYR A 53 -1.09 -18.66 -7.26
N LEU A 54 -1.84 -18.01 -6.39
CA LEU A 54 -3.11 -17.34 -6.66
C LEU A 54 -2.97 -15.83 -6.37
N LYS A 55 -3.93 -15.04 -6.85
CA LYS A 55 -3.97 -13.60 -6.59
C LYS A 55 -4.88 -13.34 -5.38
N ASP A 56 -4.30 -13.40 -4.20
CA ASP A 56 -5.01 -13.13 -2.95
C ASP A 56 -4.46 -11.86 -2.30
N ASP A 57 -5.25 -10.80 -2.35
CA ASP A 57 -5.01 -9.52 -1.70
C ASP A 57 -5.22 -9.62 -0.18
N ILE A 58 -4.36 -8.99 0.63
CA ILE A 58 -4.62 -8.83 2.06
C ILE A 58 -5.46 -7.58 2.22
N ASN A 59 -6.61 -7.69 2.90
CA ASN A 59 -7.32 -6.50 3.33
C ASN A 59 -6.66 -5.94 4.60
N GLU A 60 -5.74 -4.97 4.47
CA GLU A 60 -5.07 -4.42 5.65
C GLU A 60 -6.02 -3.68 6.59
N CYS A 61 -7.15 -3.17 6.09
CA CYS A 61 -8.16 -2.50 6.92
C CYS A 61 -8.89 -3.43 7.90
N ASP A 62 -8.86 -4.75 7.67
CA ASP A 62 -9.44 -5.74 8.60
C ASP A 62 -8.53 -6.01 9.82
N VAL A 63 -7.29 -5.50 9.80
CA VAL A 63 -6.36 -5.63 10.92
C VAL A 63 -6.80 -4.71 12.06
N LYS A 64 -6.89 -5.24 13.29
CA LYS A 64 -7.40 -4.52 14.48
C LYS A 64 -6.75 -3.15 14.75
N GLU A 65 -5.52 -2.94 14.31
CA GLU A 65 -4.80 -1.68 14.50
C GLU A 65 -5.20 -0.61 13.46
N LEU A 66 -5.64 -1.05 12.28
CA LEU A 66 -6.10 -0.20 11.16
C LEU A 66 -7.63 -0.09 11.10
N ASN A 67 -8.35 -1.02 11.72
CA ASN A 67 -9.81 -1.02 11.78
C ASN A 67 -10.39 0.06 12.70
N ASN A 68 -9.54 0.77 13.45
CA ASN A 68 -9.96 1.86 14.31
C ASN A 68 -10.17 3.11 13.46
N SER A 69 -11.22 3.07 12.63
CA SER A 69 -11.77 4.27 12.00
C SER A 69 -12.08 5.27 13.11
N THR A 70 -11.16 6.20 13.32
CA THR A 70 -11.30 7.26 14.31
C THR A 70 -12.28 8.28 13.77
N SER A 71 -12.71 9.22 14.62
CA SER A 71 -13.61 10.29 14.22
C SER A 71 -13.03 11.26 13.18
N THR A 72 -11.83 11.00 12.63
CA THR A 72 -11.10 11.89 11.71
C THR A 72 -10.73 11.22 10.39
N GLN A 73 -10.71 9.88 10.32
CA GLN A 73 -10.27 9.15 9.13
C GLN A 73 -10.82 7.72 9.07
N PHE A 74 -10.86 7.14 7.87
CA PHE A 74 -11.21 5.74 7.65
C PHE A 74 -10.23 5.08 6.68
N CYS A 75 -10.01 3.78 6.87
CA CYS A 75 -9.11 2.97 6.05
C CYS A 75 -9.83 2.54 4.76
N VAL A 76 -9.11 2.58 3.64
CA VAL A 76 -9.55 2.04 2.35
C VAL A 76 -8.52 1.02 1.88
N ASN A 77 -9.02 -0.17 1.55
CA ASN A 77 -8.20 -1.24 1.01
C ASN A 77 -7.98 -1.04 -0.50
N ASP A 78 -6.73 -1.02 -0.92
CA ASP A 78 -6.32 -1.06 -2.31
C ASP A 78 -5.76 -2.44 -2.65
N VAL A 79 -5.59 -2.75 -3.93
CA VAL A 79 -4.93 -3.99 -4.31
C VAL A 79 -3.43 -3.89 -4.02
N GLY A 80 -2.95 -4.68 -3.05
CA GLY A 80 -1.57 -4.79 -2.58
C GLY A 80 -1.14 -3.71 -1.59
N SER A 81 -2.07 -2.91 -1.06
CA SER A 81 -1.80 -1.82 -0.12
C SER A 81 -3.11 -1.31 0.49
N TYR A 82 -3.01 -0.34 1.39
CA TYR A 82 -4.13 0.46 1.85
C TYR A 82 -3.78 1.94 1.84
N HIS A 83 -4.80 2.79 1.92
CA HIS A 83 -4.64 4.22 2.17
C HIS A 83 -5.69 4.74 3.17
N TRP A 84 -5.41 5.91 3.74
CA TRP A 84 -6.32 6.61 4.62
C TRP A 84 -7.10 7.69 3.87
N LEU A 85 -8.40 7.78 4.13
CA LEU A 85 -9.22 8.92 3.73
C LEU A 85 -9.62 9.73 4.96
N CYS A 86 -9.45 11.04 4.86
CA CYS A 86 -9.89 11.98 5.87
C CYS A 86 -11.38 12.30 5.71
N ILE A 87 -12.08 12.47 6.83
CA ILE A 87 -13.46 12.96 6.79
C ILE A 87 -13.52 14.43 6.34
N GLU A 88 -14.70 14.90 5.97
CA GLU A 88 -14.91 16.29 5.58
C GLU A 88 -14.45 17.26 6.69
N GLY A 89 -13.72 18.30 6.30
CA GLY A 89 -13.12 19.25 7.25
C GLY A 89 -11.72 18.89 7.72
N TYR A 90 -11.15 17.77 7.26
CA TYR A 90 -9.77 17.35 7.51
C TYR A 90 -9.01 17.11 6.21
N ASN A 91 -7.68 17.20 6.26
CA ASN A 91 -6.75 16.92 5.16
C ASN A 91 -5.63 16.00 5.64
N LEU A 92 -5.08 15.19 4.73
CA LEU A 92 -3.99 14.27 5.03
C LEU A 92 -2.66 15.04 5.14
N ASP A 93 -2.01 14.93 6.30
CA ASP A 93 -0.67 15.45 6.55
C ASP A 93 0.24 14.30 6.99
N GLY A 94 1.00 13.76 6.03
CA GLY A 94 1.75 12.51 6.21
C GLY A 94 0.82 11.32 6.39
N GLU A 95 0.81 10.73 7.60
CA GLU A 95 -0.02 9.57 7.96
C GLU A 95 -1.24 9.92 8.82
N ALA A 96 -1.45 11.22 9.12
CA ALA A 96 -2.51 11.68 10.01
C ALA A 96 -3.44 12.70 9.33
N CYS A 97 -4.74 12.58 9.59
CA CYS A 97 -5.72 13.60 9.17
C CYS A 97 -5.75 14.77 10.16
N VAL A 98 -5.40 15.96 9.67
CA VAL A 98 -5.41 17.21 10.46
C VAL A 98 -6.59 18.10 10.06
N PRO A 99 -7.18 18.87 10.99
CA PRO A 99 -8.26 19.79 10.66
C PRO A 99 -7.81 20.80 9.60
N ASN A 100 -8.71 21.09 8.67
CA ASN A 100 -8.50 22.10 7.64
C ASN A 100 -8.27 23.45 8.32
N GLN A 101 -7.14 24.07 8.02
CA GLN A 101 -6.89 25.43 8.47
C GLN A 101 -7.96 26.33 7.84
N PRO A 102 -8.57 27.25 8.62
CA PRO A 102 -9.45 28.25 8.03
C PRO A 102 -8.64 29.04 6.99
N ALA A 103 -9.19 29.16 5.78
CA ALA A 103 -8.56 29.95 4.73
C ALA A 103 -8.19 31.34 5.29
N PRO A 104 -6.97 31.85 5.05
CA PRO A 104 -6.60 33.18 5.51
C PRO A 104 -7.61 34.18 4.94
N LYS A 105 -8.27 34.96 5.81
CA LYS A 105 -9.16 36.03 5.38
C LYS A 105 -8.33 37.05 4.61
N LEU A 106 -8.45 37.06 3.28
CA LEU A 106 -7.83 38.08 2.44
C LEU A 106 -8.49 39.43 2.75
N SER A 107 -7.85 40.23 3.60
CA SER A 107 -8.27 41.61 3.86
C SER A 107 -7.84 42.47 2.66
N LEU A 108 -8.77 42.73 1.75
CA LEU A 108 -8.57 43.70 0.67
C LEU A 108 -8.58 45.10 1.29
N ALA A 109 -7.40 45.69 1.54
CA ALA A 109 -7.29 47.07 1.96
C ALA A 109 -7.56 48.00 0.77
N THR A 110 -8.80 48.45 0.60
CA THR A 110 -9.13 49.53 -0.34
C THR A 110 -8.70 50.88 0.26
N SER A 111 -7.48 51.31 -0.03
CA SER A 111 -7.05 52.68 0.28
C SER A 111 -7.77 53.66 -0.65
N LEU A 112 -8.80 54.35 -0.14
CA LEU A 112 -9.44 55.48 -0.82
C LEU A 112 -8.67 56.76 -0.45
N THR A 113 -7.73 57.20 -1.28
CA THR A 113 -7.04 58.47 -1.11
C THR A 113 -7.89 59.61 -1.70
N ILE A 114 -8.59 60.36 -0.84
CA ILE A 114 -9.18 61.64 -1.25
C ILE A 114 -8.06 62.69 -1.16
N GLY A 115 -7.38 62.91 -2.28
CA GLY A 115 -6.43 64.01 -2.46
C GLY A 115 -7.18 65.34 -2.46
N LYS A 116 -6.98 66.12 -1.40
CA LYS A 116 -7.49 67.49 -1.24
C LYS A 116 -6.78 68.40 -2.26
N TYR A 117 -7.51 68.88 -3.26
CA TYR A 117 -7.05 69.93 -4.17
C TYR A 117 -6.83 71.24 -3.39
N ILE A 118 -5.72 71.91 -3.72
CA ILE A 118 -5.26 73.20 -3.15
C ILE A 118 -6.23 74.31 -3.50
#